data_AF-A0A2C6BBF9-F1
#
_entry.id   AF-A0A2C6BBF9-F1
#
_cell.length_a   1.000
_cell.length_b   1.000
_cell.length_c   1.000
_cell.angle_alpha   90.00
_cell.angle_beta   90.00
_cell.angle_gamma   90.00
#
_symmetry.space_group_name_H-M   'P 1'
#
loop_
_entity.id
_entity.type
_entity.pdbx_description
1 polymer ?
#
loop_
_entity_poly.entity_id
_entity_poly.type
_entity_poly.pdbx_seq_one_letter_code
_entity_poly.pdbx_strand_id
1 'polypeptide(L)'
;MDSTYNHQEHLHRFACWTAARAAQRGWKRANTKSISDALESIEFSEKLLALFNAQPDSSTFDLWHAERAKELKRELLRQQLVEETISYGRLAKIIAIYIKTIYVSANPNSALARVAHPPIDVILLRNIKAHLKQESIGITYPVKLGFHWTKFDEKAYQQAVEFLRQVNGHQPFWAIEVFWKAS
;
A
#
# COMPACT_ATOMS: atom_id res chain seq x y z
N MET A 1 0.59 13.53 31.23
CA MET A 1 0.53 13.06 29.83
C MET A 1 1.42 13.97 29.01
N ASP A 2 2.16 13.41 28.07
CA ASP A 2 3.03 14.18 27.16
C ASP A 2 2.19 15.20 26.38
N SER A 3 2.48 16.49 26.52
CA SER A 3 1.70 17.59 25.91
C SER A 3 1.81 17.63 24.38
N THR A 4 2.67 16.79 23.80
CA THR A 4 2.83 16.63 22.34
C THR A 4 1.95 15.52 21.75
N TYR A 5 1.39 14.64 22.58
CA TYR A 5 0.58 13.51 22.12
C TYR A 5 -0.87 13.93 21.85
N ASN A 6 -1.24 13.97 20.58
CA ASN A 6 -2.58 14.28 20.11
C ASN A 6 -3.14 13.15 19.22
N HIS A 7 -4.37 13.31 18.72
CA HIS A 7 -5.01 12.29 17.88
C HIS A 7 -4.26 12.04 16.55
N GLN A 8 -3.64 13.06 15.95
CA GLN A 8 -2.85 12.90 14.73
C GLN A 8 -1.60 12.06 15.00
N GLU A 9 -0.91 12.33 16.10
CA GLU A 9 0.25 11.55 16.55
C GLU A 9 -0.13 10.10 16.89
N HIS A 10 -1.29 9.89 17.51
CA HIS A 10 -1.82 8.54 17.75
C HIS A 10 -2.01 7.76 16.43
N LEU A 11 -2.69 8.36 15.45
CA LEU A 11 -2.92 7.75 14.15
C LEU A 11 -1.61 7.47 13.41
N HIS A 12 -0.65 8.40 13.46
CA HIS A 12 0.68 8.23 12.88
C HIS A 12 1.37 6.99 13.46
N ARG A 13 1.48 6.88 14.79
CA ARG A 13 2.11 5.73 15.46
C ARG A 13 1.41 4.41 15.13
N PHE A 14 0.08 4.42 15.10
CA PHE A 14 -0.71 3.24 14.76
C PHE A 14 -0.51 2.82 13.29
N ALA A 15 -0.45 3.77 12.37
CA ALA A 15 -0.17 3.53 10.95
C ALA A 15 1.24 2.96 10.74
N CYS A 16 2.27 3.51 11.40
CA CYS A 16 3.64 2.97 11.36
C CYS A 16 3.71 1.53 11.90
N TRP A 17 3.06 1.27 13.03
CA TRP A 17 3.01 -0.07 13.62
C TRP A 17 2.33 -1.08 12.70
N THR A 18 1.14 -0.76 12.18
CA THR A 18 0.39 -1.64 11.26
C THR A 18 1.17 -1.89 9.97
N ALA A 19 1.77 -0.86 9.38
CA ALA A 19 2.57 -0.98 8.16
C ALA A 19 3.80 -1.90 8.35
N ALA A 20 4.52 -1.75 9.47
CA ALA A 20 5.63 -2.61 9.80
C ALA A 20 5.21 -4.08 9.93
N ARG A 21 4.11 -4.35 10.65
CA ARG A 21 3.56 -5.72 10.80
C ARG A 21 3.18 -6.33 9.46
N ALA A 22 2.55 -5.56 8.58
CA ALA A 22 2.12 -6.03 7.27
C ALA A 22 3.30 -6.34 6.32
N ALA A 23 4.40 -5.59 6.41
CA ALA A 23 5.58 -5.76 5.56
C ALA A 23 6.59 -6.79 6.08
N GLN A 24 6.47 -7.23 7.34
CA GLN A 24 7.49 -8.03 8.04
C GLN A 24 7.77 -9.41 7.44
N ARG A 25 6.81 -10.01 6.71
CA ARG A 25 6.95 -11.40 6.23
C ARG A 25 8.24 -11.58 5.43
N GLY A 26 9.22 -12.32 5.96
CA GLY A 26 10.51 -12.53 5.31
C GLY A 26 11.44 -11.30 5.27
N TRP A 27 11.16 -10.25 6.05
CA TRP A 27 12.01 -9.06 6.23
C TRP A 27 12.13 -8.74 7.73
N LYS A 28 13.14 -9.35 8.38
CA LYS A 28 13.32 -9.27 9.84
C LYS A 28 13.54 -7.84 10.36
N ARG A 29 14.12 -6.96 9.54
CA ARG A 29 14.41 -5.56 9.90
C ARG A 29 13.22 -4.61 9.74
N ALA A 30 12.08 -5.06 9.21
CA ALA A 30 10.84 -4.27 9.15
C ALA A 30 10.15 -4.18 10.52
N ASN A 31 10.81 -3.58 11.50
CA ASN A 31 10.21 -3.29 12.80
C ASN A 31 9.58 -1.89 12.80
N THR A 32 8.72 -1.62 13.77
CA THR A 32 7.98 -0.35 13.87
C THR A 32 8.90 0.85 13.91
N LYS A 33 10.01 0.80 14.67
CA LYS A 33 10.96 1.90 14.77
C LYS A 33 11.56 2.23 13.39
N SER A 34 12.10 1.22 12.73
CA SER A 34 12.72 1.34 11.41
C SER A 34 11.79 1.89 10.34
N ILE A 35 10.50 1.49 10.36
CA ILE A 35 9.51 2.03 9.42
C ILE A 35 9.09 3.46 9.79
N SER A 36 8.91 3.76 11.09
CA SER A 36 8.59 5.11 11.57
C SER A 36 9.69 6.10 11.20
N ASP A 37 10.93 5.80 11.58
CA ASP A 37 12.10 6.64 11.31
C ASP A 37 12.22 6.96 9.80
N ALA A 38 11.98 5.97 8.93
CA ALA A 38 12.06 6.14 7.48
C ALA A 38 10.91 6.98 6.91
N LEU A 39 9.68 6.82 7.42
CA LEU A 39 8.52 7.63 6.98
C LEU A 39 8.61 9.07 7.47
N GLU A 40 9.08 9.28 8.70
CA GLU A 40 9.35 10.60 9.28
C GLU A 40 10.46 11.33 8.50
N SER A 41 11.56 10.63 8.19
CA SER A 41 12.69 11.22 7.44
C SER A 41 12.34 11.68 6.04
N ILE A 42 11.28 11.13 5.43
CA ILE A 42 10.79 11.56 4.11
C ILE A 42 9.56 12.48 4.18
N GLU A 43 9.17 12.92 5.39
CA GLU A 43 8.00 13.79 5.62
C GLU A 43 6.72 13.20 5.00
N PHE A 44 6.54 11.88 5.18
CA PHE A 44 5.48 11.14 4.49
C PHE A 44 4.09 11.64 4.88
N SER A 45 3.88 11.97 6.16
CA SER A 45 2.58 12.43 6.69
C SER A 45 2.17 13.76 6.06
N GLU A 46 3.10 14.70 5.99
CA GLU A 46 2.93 16.04 5.45
C GLU A 46 2.66 15.98 3.95
N LYS A 47 3.44 15.18 3.21
CA LYS A 47 3.25 14.96 1.77
C LYS A 47 1.91 14.28 1.47
N LEU A 48 1.47 13.37 2.35
CA LEU A 48 0.18 12.69 2.22
C LEU A 48 -0.98 13.64 2.51
N LEU A 49 -0.86 14.52 3.50
CA LEU A 49 -1.84 15.57 3.79
C LEU A 49 -1.96 16.55 2.60
N ALA A 50 -0.83 16.97 2.03
CA ALA A 50 -0.82 17.81 0.83
C ALA A 50 -1.54 17.12 -0.35
N LEU A 51 -1.26 15.84 -0.57
CA LEU A 51 -1.97 15.05 -1.58
C LEU A 51 -3.47 14.96 -1.30
N PHE A 52 -3.87 14.65 -0.05
CA PHE A 52 -5.27 14.57 0.34
C PHE A 52 -6.02 15.87 0.02
N ASN A 53 -5.44 17.01 0.38
CA ASN A 53 -6.03 18.33 0.10
C ASN A 53 -6.11 18.64 -1.40
N ALA A 54 -5.21 18.10 -2.21
CA ALA A 54 -5.21 18.27 -3.67
C ALA A 54 -6.27 17.43 -4.40
N GLN A 55 -7.00 16.53 -3.70
CA GLN A 55 -8.06 15.68 -4.26
C GLN A 55 -7.62 14.90 -5.52
N PRO A 56 -6.67 13.94 -5.39
CA PRO A 56 -6.01 13.34 -6.54
C PRO A 56 -6.95 12.42 -7.34
N ASP A 57 -6.72 12.36 -8.64
CA ASP A 57 -7.21 11.28 -9.50
C ASP A 57 -6.24 10.09 -9.50
N SER A 58 -6.60 9.02 -10.23
CA SER A 58 -5.79 7.79 -10.27
C SER A 58 -4.40 8.01 -10.85
N SER A 59 -4.27 8.84 -11.89
CA SER A 59 -2.99 9.12 -12.55
C SER A 59 -2.05 9.91 -11.62
N THR A 60 -2.59 10.91 -10.95
CA THR A 60 -1.89 11.72 -9.95
C THR A 60 -1.43 10.85 -8.78
N PHE A 61 -2.30 9.97 -8.29
CA PHE A 61 -1.95 9.04 -7.22
C PHE A 61 -0.86 8.05 -7.64
N ASP A 62 -0.92 7.49 -8.85
CA ASP A 62 0.06 6.53 -9.36
C ASP A 62 1.47 7.14 -9.40
N LEU A 63 1.57 8.35 -9.95
CA LEU A 63 2.84 9.10 -9.99
C LEU A 63 3.33 9.42 -8.58
N TRP A 64 2.46 9.93 -7.72
CA TRP A 64 2.82 10.24 -6.34
C TRP A 64 3.30 9.00 -5.59
N HIS A 65 2.59 7.88 -5.71
CA HIS A 65 2.92 6.61 -5.07
C HIS A 65 4.29 6.09 -5.53
N ALA A 66 4.57 6.15 -6.84
CA ALA A 66 5.85 5.71 -7.39
C ALA A 66 7.02 6.53 -6.84
N GLU A 67 6.88 7.86 -6.76
CA GLU A 67 7.92 8.72 -6.20
C GLU A 67 8.11 8.48 -4.69
N ARG A 68 7.03 8.29 -3.93
CA ARG A 68 7.14 7.94 -2.49
C ARG A 68 7.79 6.58 -2.28
N ALA A 69 7.52 5.59 -3.12
CA ALA A 69 8.19 4.29 -3.04
C ALA A 69 9.70 4.42 -3.28
N LYS A 70 10.12 5.25 -4.24
CA LYS A 70 11.54 5.55 -4.50
C LYS A 70 12.20 6.30 -3.34
N GLU A 71 11.53 7.28 -2.76
CA GLU A 71 12.00 7.99 -1.56
C GLU A 71 12.18 7.04 -0.37
N LEU A 72 11.15 6.24 -0.07
CA LEU A 72 11.19 5.25 1.00
C LEU A 72 12.31 4.23 0.78
N LYS A 73 12.52 3.75 -0.46
CA LYS A 73 13.63 2.87 -0.78
C LYS A 73 14.98 3.51 -0.45
N ARG A 74 15.22 4.73 -0.95
CA ARG A 74 16.48 5.46 -0.71
C ARG A 74 16.74 5.64 0.77
N GLU A 75 15.71 5.98 1.53
CA GLU A 75 15.86 6.21 2.97
C GLU A 75 16.14 4.92 3.74
N LEU A 76 15.43 3.83 3.44
CA LEU A 76 15.69 2.53 4.06
C LEU A 76 17.11 2.01 3.75
N LEU A 77 17.63 2.26 2.55
CA LEU A 77 19.01 1.93 2.16
C LEU A 77 20.02 2.78 2.93
N ARG A 78 19.80 4.10 3.02
CA ARG A 78 20.63 5.03 3.79
C ARG A 78 20.75 4.62 5.25
N GLN A 79 19.66 4.14 5.84
CA GLN A 79 19.61 3.63 7.22
C GLN A 79 20.12 2.18 7.36
N GLN A 80 20.57 1.52 6.29
CA GLN A 80 21.03 0.12 6.27
C GLN A 80 19.98 -0.88 6.80
N LEU A 81 18.70 -0.53 6.69
CA LEU A 81 17.58 -1.35 7.16
C LEU A 81 17.18 -2.43 6.16
N VAL A 82 17.62 -2.27 4.91
CA VAL A 82 17.31 -3.13 3.77
C VAL A 82 18.55 -3.34 2.92
N GLU A 83 18.51 -4.39 2.12
CA GLU A 83 19.43 -4.58 1.00
C GLU A 83 18.89 -3.84 -0.23
N GLU A 84 19.77 -3.58 -1.21
CA GLU A 84 19.39 -3.05 -2.54
C GLU A 84 18.27 -3.85 -3.23
N THR A 85 18.16 -5.12 -2.85
CA THR A 85 17.20 -6.11 -3.35
C THR A 85 15.79 -5.95 -2.77
N ILE A 86 15.51 -4.96 -1.91
CA ILE A 86 14.14 -4.73 -1.45
C ILE A 86 13.21 -4.51 -2.64
N SER A 87 12.14 -5.30 -2.67
CA SER A 87 11.17 -5.29 -3.75
C SER A 87 10.22 -4.11 -3.63
N TYR A 88 9.74 -3.64 -4.78
CA TYR A 88 8.74 -2.59 -4.85
C TYR A 88 7.45 -2.99 -4.12
N GLY A 89 7.03 -4.26 -4.24
CA GLY A 89 5.82 -4.73 -3.56
C GLY A 89 5.86 -4.60 -2.02
N ARG A 90 7.04 -4.66 -1.39
CA ARG A 90 7.17 -4.40 0.06
C ARG A 90 6.98 -2.92 0.40
N LEU A 91 7.62 -2.04 -0.37
CA LEU A 91 7.51 -0.59 -0.22
C LEU A 91 6.06 -0.14 -0.42
N ALA A 92 5.42 -0.63 -1.48
CA ALA A 92 4.02 -0.37 -1.76
C ALA A 92 3.08 -0.88 -0.66
N LYS A 93 3.36 -2.04 -0.05
CA LYS A 93 2.57 -2.54 1.08
C LYS A 93 2.65 -1.61 2.29
N ILE A 94 3.83 -1.06 2.61
CA ILE A 94 3.99 -0.09 3.70
C ILE A 94 3.13 1.15 3.42
N ILE A 95 3.30 1.73 2.22
CA ILE A 95 2.58 2.94 1.80
C ILE A 95 1.05 2.71 1.84
N ALA A 96 0.57 1.62 1.25
CA ALA A 96 -0.85 1.30 1.18
C ALA A 96 -1.46 1.11 2.58
N ILE A 97 -0.77 0.42 3.49
CA ILE A 97 -1.27 0.22 4.87
C ILE A 97 -1.29 1.55 5.62
N TYR A 98 -0.25 2.37 5.50
CA TYR A 98 -0.22 3.67 6.16
C TYR A 98 -1.38 4.56 5.71
N ILE A 99 -1.57 4.71 4.40
CA ILE A 99 -2.66 5.51 3.82
C ILE A 99 -4.01 4.96 4.24
N LYS A 100 -4.16 3.64 4.25
CA LYS A 100 -5.41 2.99 4.63
C LYS A 100 -5.79 3.25 6.09
N THR A 101 -4.81 3.15 6.98
CA THR A 101 -5.02 3.37 8.42
C THR A 101 -5.48 4.79 8.71
N ILE A 102 -4.91 5.80 8.03
CA ILE A 102 -5.21 7.21 8.32
C ILE A 102 -6.40 7.73 7.49
N TYR A 103 -6.43 7.50 6.18
CA TYR A 103 -7.35 8.19 5.28
C TYR A 103 -8.47 7.31 4.74
N VAL A 104 -8.19 6.09 4.28
CA VAL A 104 -9.24 5.24 3.70
C VAL A 104 -10.26 4.85 4.78
N SER A 105 -9.80 4.48 5.97
CA SER A 105 -10.67 4.05 7.07
C SER A 105 -11.50 5.20 7.66
N ALA A 106 -10.95 6.41 7.71
CA ALA A 106 -11.63 7.58 8.28
C ALA A 106 -12.48 8.32 7.24
N ASN A 107 -12.08 8.32 5.96
CA ASN A 107 -12.67 9.13 4.89
C ASN A 107 -12.87 8.30 3.60
N PRO A 108 -13.69 7.24 3.62
CA PRO A 108 -13.79 6.27 2.52
C PRO A 108 -14.31 6.87 1.19
N ASN A 109 -14.99 8.02 1.26
CA ASN A 109 -15.54 8.74 0.11
C ASN A 109 -14.62 9.85 -0.43
N SER A 110 -13.49 10.13 0.21
CA SER A 110 -12.54 11.14 -0.27
C SER A 110 -11.91 10.74 -1.60
N ALA A 111 -11.46 11.72 -2.39
CA ALA A 111 -10.77 11.45 -3.66
C ALA A 111 -9.56 10.52 -3.45
N LEU A 112 -8.72 10.81 -2.43
CA LEU A 112 -7.60 9.97 -2.03
C LEU A 112 -8.03 8.53 -1.73
N ALA A 113 -9.06 8.32 -0.89
CA ALA A 113 -9.50 6.98 -0.54
C ALA A 113 -9.99 6.19 -1.76
N ARG A 114 -10.66 6.85 -2.71
CA ARG A 114 -11.15 6.20 -3.93
C ARG A 114 -10.05 5.71 -4.86
N VAL A 115 -8.87 6.35 -4.85
CA VAL A 115 -7.77 6.02 -5.78
C VAL A 115 -6.60 5.30 -5.11
N ALA A 116 -6.52 5.33 -3.79
CA ALA A 116 -5.45 4.70 -3.03
C ALA A 116 -5.34 3.21 -3.34
N HIS A 117 -4.12 2.74 -3.60
CA HIS A 117 -3.87 1.33 -3.86
C HIS A 117 -4.27 0.46 -2.66
N PRO A 118 -5.00 -0.65 -2.87
CA PRO A 118 -5.25 -1.61 -1.80
C PRO A 118 -3.91 -2.28 -1.42
N PRO A 119 -3.71 -2.64 -0.15
CA PRO A 119 -2.54 -3.43 0.24
C PRO A 119 -2.53 -4.80 -0.44
N ILE A 120 -1.76 -4.96 -1.52
CA ILE A 120 -1.71 -6.23 -2.27
C ILE A 120 -1.07 -7.33 -1.41
N ASP A 121 -1.71 -8.50 -1.33
CA ASP A 121 -1.11 -9.70 -0.76
C ASP A 121 -1.57 -11.00 -1.42
N VAL A 122 -1.03 -12.11 -0.93
CA VAL A 122 -1.32 -13.45 -1.42
C VAL A 122 -2.79 -13.83 -1.24
N ILE A 123 -3.48 -13.34 -0.21
CA ILE A 123 -4.88 -13.68 0.06
C ILE A 123 -5.74 -12.97 -0.98
N LEU A 124 -5.56 -11.66 -1.15
CA LEU A 124 -6.26 -10.87 -2.17
C LEU A 124 -6.14 -11.49 -3.55
N LEU A 125 -4.91 -11.76 -3.99
CA LEU A 125 -4.64 -12.26 -5.34
C LEU A 125 -5.19 -13.67 -5.55
N ARG A 126 -5.12 -14.56 -4.55
CA ARG A 126 -5.68 -15.92 -4.63
C ARG A 126 -7.20 -15.90 -4.72
N ASN A 127 -7.85 -15.11 -3.86
CA ASN A 127 -9.30 -15.06 -3.78
C ASN A 127 -9.90 -14.44 -5.05
N ILE A 128 -9.26 -13.41 -5.62
CA ILE A 128 -9.66 -12.87 -6.93
C ILE A 128 -9.55 -13.95 -8.02
N LYS A 129 -8.41 -14.66 -8.10
CA LYS A 129 -8.26 -15.72 -9.12
C LYS A 129 -9.33 -16.81 -8.98
N ALA A 130 -9.63 -17.22 -7.75
CA ALA A 130 -10.66 -18.22 -7.48
C ALA A 130 -12.04 -17.72 -7.92
N HIS A 131 -12.40 -16.49 -7.55
CA HIS A 131 -13.66 -15.85 -7.92
C HIS A 131 -13.83 -15.73 -9.43
N LEU A 132 -12.82 -15.23 -10.15
CA LEU A 132 -12.86 -15.13 -11.62
C LEU A 132 -13.12 -16.48 -12.29
N LYS A 133 -12.54 -17.56 -11.75
CA LYS A 133 -12.75 -18.92 -12.23
C LYS A 133 -14.16 -19.45 -11.90
N GLN A 134 -14.67 -19.19 -10.71
CA GLN A 134 -15.98 -19.69 -10.26
C GLN A 134 -17.13 -19.01 -11.00
N GLU A 135 -17.07 -17.69 -11.13
CA GLU A 135 -18.12 -16.89 -11.76
C GLU A 135 -18.01 -16.84 -13.29
N SER A 136 -16.99 -17.50 -13.88
CA SER A 136 -16.73 -17.46 -15.33
C SER A 136 -16.63 -16.02 -15.87
N ILE A 137 -16.04 -15.12 -15.09
CA ILE A 137 -15.85 -13.71 -15.48
C ILE A 137 -14.80 -13.67 -16.60
N GLY A 138 -15.10 -12.98 -17.70
CA GLY A 138 -14.23 -12.87 -18.89
C GLY A 138 -12.89 -12.14 -18.69
N ILE A 139 -12.49 -11.89 -17.44
CA ILE A 139 -11.21 -11.30 -17.06
C ILE A 139 -10.23 -12.44 -16.75
N THR A 140 -9.13 -12.50 -17.50
CA THR A 140 -8.10 -13.52 -17.29
C THR A 140 -7.07 -13.08 -16.26
N TYR A 141 -6.86 -13.89 -15.23
CA TYR A 141 -5.80 -13.66 -14.26
C TYR A 141 -4.41 -13.72 -14.93
N PRO A 142 -3.56 -12.69 -14.83
CA PRO A 142 -2.26 -12.69 -15.49
C PRO A 142 -1.34 -13.75 -14.89
N VAL A 143 -1.00 -14.79 -15.66
CA VAL A 143 -0.15 -15.91 -15.18
C VAL A 143 1.20 -15.40 -14.64
N LYS A 144 1.79 -14.41 -15.33
CA LYS A 144 3.07 -13.81 -14.95
C LYS A 144 3.03 -13.02 -13.65
N LEU A 145 1.85 -12.53 -13.24
CA LEU A 145 1.70 -11.81 -11.97
C LEU A 145 1.97 -12.75 -10.79
N GLY A 146 1.47 -13.99 -10.86
CA GLY A 146 1.58 -14.95 -9.75
C GLY A 146 1.08 -14.37 -8.42
N PHE A 147 1.46 -14.97 -7.30
CA PHE A 147 1.00 -14.52 -5.96
C PHE A 147 2.09 -13.91 -5.08
N HIS A 148 3.30 -13.76 -5.63
CA HIS A 148 4.51 -13.42 -4.87
C HIS A 148 4.71 -11.90 -4.81
N TRP A 149 3.75 -11.19 -4.24
CA TRP A 149 3.78 -9.72 -4.12
C TRP A 149 5.07 -9.20 -3.47
N THR A 150 5.68 -9.95 -2.56
CA THR A 150 6.97 -9.62 -1.93
C THR A 150 8.16 -9.64 -2.89
N LYS A 151 7.97 -10.03 -4.16
CA LYS A 151 9.00 -10.06 -5.21
C LYS A 151 8.68 -9.11 -6.37
N PHE A 152 7.60 -8.35 -6.30
CA PHE A 152 7.24 -7.44 -7.38
C PHE A 152 8.28 -6.33 -7.50
N ASP A 153 8.81 -6.15 -8.71
CA ASP A 153 9.42 -4.89 -9.13
C ASP A 153 8.31 -3.87 -9.46
N GLU A 154 8.70 -2.65 -9.84
CA GLU A 154 7.77 -1.57 -10.15
C GLU A 154 6.83 -1.93 -11.30
N LYS A 155 7.33 -2.58 -12.34
CA LYS A 155 6.54 -2.97 -13.51
C LYS A 155 5.51 -4.04 -13.17
N ALA A 156 5.92 -5.09 -12.45
CA ALA A 156 5.03 -6.15 -11.99
C ALA A 156 3.96 -5.59 -11.03
N TYR A 157 4.33 -4.65 -10.17
CA TYR A 157 3.39 -3.96 -9.29
C TYR A 157 2.35 -3.15 -10.08
N GLN A 158 2.78 -2.36 -11.07
CA GLN A 158 1.86 -1.61 -11.93
C GLN A 158 0.91 -2.53 -12.71
N GLN A 159 1.41 -3.65 -13.23
CA GLN A 159 0.57 -4.67 -13.86
C GLN A 159 -0.45 -5.26 -12.88
N ALA A 160 -0.07 -5.43 -11.62
CA ALA A 160 -0.99 -5.84 -10.56
C ALA A 160 -2.09 -4.80 -10.35
N VAL A 161 -1.72 -3.53 -10.19
CA VAL A 161 -2.67 -2.42 -9.98
C VAL A 161 -3.67 -2.32 -11.14
N GLU A 162 -3.20 -2.37 -12.38
CA GLU A 162 -4.06 -2.30 -13.56
C GLU A 162 -5.04 -3.47 -13.61
N PHE A 163 -4.55 -4.69 -13.38
CA PHE A 163 -5.42 -5.87 -13.29
C PHE A 163 -6.47 -5.72 -12.17
N LEU A 164 -6.07 -5.25 -11.00
CA LEU A 164 -6.98 -5.03 -9.88
C LEU A 164 -8.04 -3.96 -10.22
N ARG A 165 -7.68 -2.89 -10.94
CA ARG A 165 -8.65 -1.89 -11.41
C ARG A 165 -9.67 -2.47 -12.38
N GLN A 166 -9.23 -3.34 -13.30
CA GLN A 166 -10.13 -4.03 -14.22
C GLN A 166 -11.14 -4.91 -13.46
N VAL A 167 -10.70 -5.61 -12.42
CA VAL A 167 -11.58 -6.41 -11.55
C VAL A 167 -12.52 -5.53 -10.71
N ASN A 168 -12.05 -4.38 -10.22
CA ASN A 168 -12.82 -3.49 -9.35
C ASN A 168 -13.86 -2.65 -10.10
N GLY A 169 -13.66 -2.42 -11.41
CA GLY A 169 -14.51 -1.55 -12.22
C GLY A 169 -14.52 -0.11 -11.71
N HIS A 170 -15.71 0.50 -11.63
CA HIS A 170 -15.88 1.91 -11.25
C HIS A 170 -15.98 2.17 -9.74
N GLN A 171 -15.87 1.14 -8.91
CA GLN A 171 -15.95 1.27 -7.45
C GLN A 171 -14.72 2.01 -6.90
N PRO A 172 -14.81 2.60 -5.70
CA PRO A 172 -13.62 3.01 -4.94
C PRO A 172 -12.61 1.87 -4.86
N PHE A 173 -11.31 2.14 -5.01
CA PHE A 173 -10.34 1.08 -5.21
C PHE A 173 -10.20 0.16 -3.98
N TRP A 174 -10.46 0.68 -2.78
CA TRP A 174 -10.52 -0.12 -1.55
C TRP A 174 -11.62 -1.20 -1.57
N ALA A 175 -12.67 -1.07 -2.39
CA ALA A 175 -13.78 -2.03 -2.41
C ALA A 175 -13.36 -3.44 -2.86
N ILE A 176 -12.27 -3.55 -3.64
CA ILE A 176 -11.70 -4.85 -4.04
C ILE A 176 -11.25 -5.71 -2.86
N GLU A 177 -11.05 -5.10 -1.70
CA GLU A 177 -10.68 -5.81 -0.47
C GLU A 177 -11.81 -6.69 0.09
N VAL A 178 -13.00 -6.69 -0.53
CA VAL A 178 -14.03 -7.73 -0.30
C VAL A 178 -13.45 -9.15 -0.47
N PHE A 179 -12.37 -9.29 -1.24
CA PHE A 179 -11.64 -10.53 -1.44
C PHE A 179 -10.60 -10.85 -0.35
N TRP A 180 -10.48 -10.08 0.74
CA TRP A 180 -9.63 -10.43 1.90
C TRP A 180 -10.23 -11.45 2.88
N LYS A 181 -11.36 -12.06 2.53
CA LYS A 181 -11.97 -13.10 3.38
C LYS A 181 -10.96 -14.20 3.67
N ALA A 182 -10.71 -14.45 4.96
CA ALA A 182 -9.93 -15.59 5.40
C ALA A 182 -10.68 -16.86 4.99
N SER A 183 -9.96 -17.76 4.31
CA SER A 183 -10.41 -19.11 3.97
C SER A 183 -10.34 -20.02 5.18
#